data_AF-A0A7X6I3Y1-F1
#
_entry.id   AF-A0A7X6I3Y1-F1
#
_cell.length_a   1.000
_cell.length_b   1.000
_cell.length_c   1.000
_cell.angle_alpha   90.00
_cell.angle_beta   90.00
_cell.angle_gamma   90.00
#
_symmetry.space_group_name_H-M   'P 1'
#
loop_
_entity.id
_entity.type
_entity.pdbx_description
1 polymer ?
#
loop_
_entity_poly.entity_id
_entity_poly.type
_entity_poly.pdbx_seq_one_letter_code
_entity_poly.pdbx_strand_id
1 'polypeptide(L)'
;MSDNWLKKFEEKFNVVLFQNDTKDISYFEKSNSCEWFIEIDEHRRTISFPKQFKDNAFIKDIILMLLENSNNWELIGLSNLHGEYEISKIENIYFSKVFYYSEKEKLNAFGGKEWDEF
;
A
#
# COMPACT_ATOMS: atom_id res chain seq x y z
N MET A 1 -17.15 -16.83 -8.97
CA MET A 1 -16.32 -17.07 -7.78
C MET A 1 -15.82 -15.70 -7.34
N SER A 2 -16.18 -15.24 -6.14
CA SER A 2 -15.64 -13.97 -5.63
C SER A 2 -14.14 -14.15 -5.44
N ASP A 3 -13.34 -13.46 -6.24
CA ASP A 3 -11.90 -13.44 -6.12
C ASP A 3 -11.58 -12.70 -4.82
N ASN A 4 -11.48 -13.42 -3.70
CA ASN A 4 -11.24 -12.81 -2.39
C ASN A 4 -9.76 -12.42 -2.32
N TRP A 5 -9.44 -11.27 -2.91
CA TRP A 5 -8.11 -10.67 -2.94
C TRP A 5 -7.48 -10.62 -1.55
N LEU A 6 -8.25 -10.25 -0.52
CA LEU A 6 -7.75 -10.12 0.86
C LEU A 6 -7.21 -11.45 1.36
N LYS A 7 -7.97 -12.53 1.19
CA LYS A 7 -7.53 -13.88 1.59
C LYS A 7 -6.26 -14.31 0.83
N LYS A 8 -6.17 -14.01 -0.47
CA LYS A 8 -4.96 -14.29 -1.27
C LYS A 8 -3.76 -13.50 -0.77
N PHE A 9 -3.98 -12.24 -0.39
CA PHE A 9 -2.94 -11.35 0.15
C PHE A 9 -2.42 -11.88 1.50
N GLU A 10 -3.34 -12.19 2.42
CA GLU A 10 -3.04 -12.76 3.74
C GLU A 10 -2.24 -14.06 3.64
N GLU A 11 -2.68 -15.00 2.79
CA GLU A 11 -2.00 -16.28 2.56
C GLU A 11 -0.61 -16.10 1.93
N LYS A 12 -0.50 -15.22 0.91
CA LYS A 12 0.76 -14.99 0.19
C LYS A 12 1.85 -14.40 1.09
N PHE A 13 1.48 -13.44 1.94
CA PHE A 13 2.45 -12.73 2.78
C PHE A 13 2.50 -13.24 4.22
N ASN A 14 1.69 -14.25 4.55
CA ASN A 14 1.55 -14.81 5.89
C ASN A 14 1.23 -13.71 6.93
N VAL A 15 0.25 -12.88 6.57
CA VAL A 15 -0.27 -11.78 7.40
C VAL A 15 -1.78 -11.94 7.59
N VAL A 16 -2.32 -11.26 8.59
CA VAL A 16 -3.75 -11.18 8.87
C VAL A 16 -4.15 -9.72 9.05
N LEU A 17 -5.29 -9.31 8.51
CA LEU A 17 -5.90 -8.03 8.83
C LEU A 17 -6.30 -8.05 10.31
N PHE A 18 -5.80 -7.12 11.11
CA PHE A 18 -6.19 -7.02 12.52
C PHE A 18 -7.21 -5.89 12.74
N GLN A 19 -8.05 -6.09 13.75
CA GLN A 19 -9.23 -5.27 14.02
C GLN A 19 -8.87 -3.79 14.21
N ASN A 20 -9.46 -2.93 13.38
CA ASN A 20 -9.36 -1.48 13.52
C ASN A 20 -10.73 -0.82 13.38
N ASP A 21 -11.04 0.10 14.28
CA ASP A 21 -12.29 0.89 14.27
C ASP A 21 -12.14 2.21 13.49
N THR A 22 -10.91 2.60 13.11
CA THR A 22 -10.69 3.82 12.32
C THR A 22 -10.91 3.57 10.84
N LYS A 23 -11.77 4.40 10.25
CA LYS A 23 -11.79 4.61 8.80
C LYS A 23 -10.46 5.27 8.41
N ASP A 24 -9.91 4.92 7.25
CA ASP A 24 -8.70 5.52 6.65
C ASP A 24 -7.34 4.97 7.15
N ILE A 25 -7.32 4.05 8.12
CA ILE A 25 -6.10 3.34 8.53
C ILE A 25 -6.32 1.83 8.59
N SER A 26 -5.46 1.07 7.94
CA SER A 26 -5.49 -0.40 7.96
C SER A 26 -4.19 -0.98 8.45
N TYR A 27 -4.30 -2.13 9.12
CA TYR A 27 -3.15 -2.82 9.65
C TYR A 27 -3.12 -4.31 9.32
N PHE A 28 -1.96 -4.80 8.92
CA PHE A 28 -1.71 -6.22 8.74
C PHE A 28 -0.65 -6.71 9.71
N GLU A 29 -0.93 -7.77 10.44
CA GLU A 29 -0.01 -8.38 11.40
C GLU A 29 0.48 -9.74 10.88
N LYS A 30 1.70 -10.15 11.23
CA LYS A 30 2.17 -11.50 10.90
C LYS A 30 1.36 -12.55 11.66
N SER A 31 0.80 -13.52 10.94
CA SER A 31 -0.12 -14.54 11.49
C SER A 31 0.43 -15.38 12.64
N ASN A 32 1.77 -15.53 12.71
CA ASN A 32 2.45 -16.43 13.65
C ASN A 32 3.08 -15.70 14.86
N SER A 33 3.00 -14.36 14.92
CA SER A 33 3.52 -13.55 16.04
C SER A 33 3.16 -12.05 15.89
N CYS A 34 2.80 -11.37 16.98
CA CYS A 34 2.64 -9.91 17.05
C CYS A 34 3.99 -9.13 16.95
N GLU A 35 4.95 -9.64 16.20
CA GLU A 35 6.29 -9.05 16.11
C GLU A 35 6.31 -7.77 15.27
N TRP A 36 5.36 -7.61 14.35
CA TRP A 36 5.27 -6.44 13.48
C TRP A 36 3.91 -6.31 12.80
N PHE A 37 3.62 -5.07 12.41
CA PHE A 37 2.49 -4.71 11.58
C PHE A 37 2.92 -3.90 10.36
N ILE A 38 2.16 -4.00 9.28
CA ILE A 38 2.15 -3.08 8.15
C ILE A 38 1.04 -2.09 8.44
N GLU A 39 1.33 -0.80 8.40
CA GLU A 39 0.32 0.25 8.52
C GLU A 39 0.11 0.89 7.15
N ILE A 40 -1.15 1.05 6.77
CA ILE A 40 -1.57 1.82 5.60
C ILE A 40 -2.38 2.99 6.13
N ASP A 41 -1.87 4.21 5.95
CA ASP A 41 -2.53 5.46 6.32
C ASP A 41 -2.92 6.18 5.03
N GLU A 42 -4.23 6.18 4.73
CA GLU A 42 -4.77 6.79 3.53
C GLU A 42 -4.67 8.33 3.56
N HIS A 43 -4.85 8.93 4.74
CA HIS A 43 -4.79 10.38 4.90
C HIS A 43 -3.41 10.93 4.55
N ARG A 44 -2.36 10.23 4.97
CA ARG A 44 -0.96 10.57 4.67
C ARG A 44 -0.47 9.99 3.35
N ARG A 45 -1.24 9.08 2.75
CA ARG A 45 -0.86 8.27 1.59
C ARG A 45 0.45 7.54 1.82
N THR A 46 0.53 6.82 2.94
CA THR A 46 1.73 6.11 3.36
C THR A 46 1.48 4.64 3.65
N ILE A 47 2.46 3.80 3.32
CA ILE A 47 2.57 2.42 3.78
C ILE A 47 3.85 2.33 4.62
N SER A 48 3.73 1.89 5.87
CA SER A 48 4.82 1.89 6.85
C SER A 48 5.17 0.47 7.29
N PHE A 49 6.47 0.17 7.32
CA PHE A 49 7.03 -1.08 7.81
C PHE A 49 8.03 -0.81 8.94
N PRO A 50 8.12 -1.66 9.98
CA PRO A 50 9.17 -1.54 10.98
C PRO A 50 10.54 -1.83 10.37
N LYS A 51 11.55 -1.07 10.78
CA LYS A 51 12.92 -1.03 10.21
C LYS A 51 13.71 -2.32 10.38
N GLN A 52 13.25 -3.23 11.24
CA GLN A 52 13.81 -4.59 11.37
C GLN A 52 13.64 -5.44 10.10
N PHE A 53 12.84 -4.98 9.14
CA PHE A 53 12.70 -5.59 7.84
C PHE A 53 13.92 -5.35 6.95
N LYS A 54 14.77 -6.38 6.80
CA LYS A 54 15.99 -6.32 5.97
C LYS A 54 15.73 -6.64 4.49
N ASP A 55 14.63 -7.34 4.20
CA ASP A 55 14.32 -7.78 2.84
C ASP A 55 13.51 -6.73 2.08
N ASN A 56 14.23 -5.89 1.34
CA ASN A 56 13.62 -4.86 0.49
C ASN A 56 12.79 -5.42 -0.67
N ALA A 57 13.08 -6.64 -1.15
CA ALA A 57 12.35 -7.24 -2.26
C ALA A 57 10.96 -7.67 -1.80
N PHE A 58 10.89 -8.36 -0.65
CA PHE A 58 9.62 -8.75 -0.04
C PHE A 58 8.71 -7.55 0.27
N ILE A 59 9.26 -6.48 0.85
CA ILE A 59 8.50 -5.25 1.12
C ILE A 59 7.94 -4.64 -0.16
N LYS A 60 8.76 -4.61 -1.22
CA LYS A 60 8.36 -4.07 -2.51
C LYS A 60 7.18 -4.88 -3.09
N ASP A 61 7.23 -6.20 -3.03
CA ASP A 61 6.16 -7.07 -3.52
C ASP A 61 4.84 -6.85 -2.78
N ILE A 62 4.89 -6.61 -1.46
CA ILE A 62 3.70 -6.24 -0.69
C ILE A 62 3.12 -4.92 -1.17
N ILE A 63 3.95 -3.88 -1.26
CA ILE A 63 3.50 -2.53 -1.64
C ILE A 63 2.88 -2.55 -3.03
N LEU A 64 3.53 -3.21 -3.99
CA LEU A 64 3.01 -3.34 -5.34
C LEU A 64 1.64 -4.02 -5.35
N MET A 65 1.49 -5.14 -4.64
CA MET A 65 0.22 -5.85 -4.58
C MET A 65 -0.89 -5.03 -3.89
N LEU A 66 -0.55 -4.23 -2.88
CA LEU A 66 -1.49 -3.30 -2.24
C LEU A 66 -1.96 -2.22 -3.21
N LEU A 67 -1.04 -1.55 -3.91
CA LEU A 67 -1.36 -0.45 -4.83
C LEU A 67 -2.12 -0.94 -6.08
N GLU A 68 -1.74 -2.10 -6.63
CA GLU A 68 -2.42 -2.75 -7.77
C GLU A 68 -3.87 -3.15 -7.44
N ASN A 69 -4.18 -3.35 -6.17
CA ASN A 69 -5.51 -3.72 -5.69
C ASN A 69 -6.17 -2.60 -4.87
N SER A 70 -5.78 -1.35 -5.11
CA SER A 70 -6.38 -0.13 -4.51
C SER A 70 -7.90 -0.08 -4.65
N ASN A 71 -8.46 -0.63 -5.73
CA ASN A 71 -9.91 -0.74 -5.93
C ASN A 71 -10.63 -1.63 -4.89
N ASN A 72 -9.90 -2.46 -4.14
CA ASN A 72 -10.43 -3.37 -3.11
C ASN A 72 -10.18 -2.86 -1.68
N TRP A 73 -9.63 -1.65 -1.52
CA TRP A 73 -9.22 -1.11 -0.22
C TRP A 73 -10.40 -0.87 0.75
N GLU A 74 -11.62 -0.73 0.23
CA GLU A 74 -12.84 -0.74 1.03
C GLU A 74 -13.01 -2.02 1.88
N LEU A 75 -12.46 -3.15 1.44
CA LEU A 75 -12.50 -4.41 2.18
C LEU A 75 -11.64 -4.41 3.45
N ILE A 76 -10.69 -3.47 3.53
CA ILE A 76 -9.79 -3.32 4.68
C ILE A 76 -10.06 -2.04 5.48
N GLY A 77 -11.18 -1.35 5.19
CA GLY A 77 -11.63 -0.17 5.94
C GLY A 77 -11.08 1.18 5.45
N LEU A 78 -10.46 1.21 4.28
CA LEU A 78 -10.00 2.44 3.62
C LEU A 78 -11.01 2.89 2.56
N SER A 79 -10.93 4.13 2.11
CA SER A 79 -11.77 4.59 1.01
C SER A 79 -11.36 3.91 -0.29
N ASN A 80 -12.34 3.66 -1.16
CA ASN A 80 -12.06 3.11 -2.47
C ASN A 80 -11.32 4.16 -3.32
N LEU A 81 -10.08 3.87 -3.69
CA LEU A 81 -9.25 4.75 -4.48
C LEU A 81 -9.34 4.34 -5.95
N HIS A 82 -9.92 5.21 -6.77
CA HIS A 82 -9.94 5.03 -8.21
C HIS A 82 -8.67 5.63 -8.82
N GLY A 83 -7.88 4.80 -9.52
CA GLY A 83 -6.65 5.25 -10.20
C GLY A 83 -5.58 4.18 -10.22
N GLU A 84 -4.48 4.47 -10.91
CA GLU A 84 -3.24 3.70 -10.76
C GLU A 84 -2.35 4.46 -9.79
N TYR A 85 -1.77 3.76 -8.82
CA TYR A 85 -0.88 4.37 -7.83
C TYR A 85 0.53 3.82 -7.96
N GLU A 86 1.51 4.64 -7.61
CA GLU A 86 2.92 4.27 -7.56
C GLU A 86 3.62 4.83 -6.33
N ILE A 87 4.79 4.30 -6.02
CA ILE A 87 5.64 4.79 -4.94
C ILE A 87 6.29 6.10 -5.40
N SER A 88 5.98 7.19 -4.71
CA SER A 88 6.53 8.51 -5.02
C SER A 88 7.78 8.84 -4.22
N LYS A 89 7.86 8.35 -2.97
CA LYS A 89 8.97 8.64 -2.05
C LYS A 89 9.15 7.53 -1.03
N ILE A 90 10.39 7.32 -0.61
CA ILE A 90 10.75 6.39 0.47
C ILE A 90 11.53 7.17 1.53
N GLU A 91 11.10 7.09 2.78
CA GLU A 91 11.78 7.68 3.93
C GLU A 91 12.09 6.64 5.01
N ASN A 92 13.17 6.85 5.74
CA ASN A 92 13.50 6.07 6.93
C ASN A 92 13.29 6.95 8.16
N ILE A 93 12.25 6.68 8.93
CA ILE A 93 11.82 7.49 10.08
C ILE A 93 12.00 6.66 11.35
N TYR A 94 12.93 7.05 12.22
CA TYR A 94 13.24 6.35 13.48
C TYR A 94 13.40 4.83 13.30
N PHE A 95 12.33 4.09 13.66
CA PHE A 95 12.19 2.64 13.67
C PHE A 95 11.29 2.09 12.55
N SER A 96 10.98 2.91 11.54
CA SER A 96 10.12 2.55 10.42
C SER A 96 10.69 2.99 9.07
N LYS A 97 10.36 2.24 8.04
CA LYS A 97 10.53 2.61 6.63
C LYS A 97 9.15 2.97 6.09
N VAL A 98 9.00 4.19 5.61
CA VAL A 98 7.74 4.78 5.18
C VAL A 98 7.79 4.98 3.68
N PHE A 99 6.77 4.47 3.00
CA PHE A 99 6.61 4.55 1.55
C PHE A 99 5.42 5.43 1.25
N TYR A 100 5.67 6.57 0.62
CA TYR A 100 4.62 7.45 0.14
C TYR A 100 4.18 6.98 -1.24
N TYR A 101 2.88 7.04 -1.49
CA TYR A 101 2.31 6.74 -2.80
C TYR A 101 1.52 7.93 -3.36
N SER A 102 1.49 8.03 -4.69
CA SER A 102 0.69 9.01 -5.42
C SER A 102 0.02 8.35 -6.61
N GLU A 103 -1.01 9.00 -7.14
CA GLU A 103 -1.59 8.58 -8.42
C GLU A 103 -0.51 8.73 -9.51
N LYS A 104 -0.41 7.75 -10.41
CA LYS A 104 0.45 7.84 -11.58
C LYS A 104 -0.03 8.97 -12.46
N GLU A 105 0.89 9.77 -12.95
CA GLU A 105 0.57 10.74 -14.00
C GLU A 105 0.06 9.98 -15.23
N LYS A 106 -1.20 10.20 -15.59
CA LYS A 106 -1.72 9.72 -16.86
C LYS A 106 -0.98 10.49 -17.95
N LEU A 107 -0.36 9.76 -18.89
CA LEU A 107 0.13 10.35 -20.12
C LEU A 107 -1.01 11.18 -20.71
N ASN A 108 -0.82 12.48 -20.82
CA ASN A 108 -1.76 13.34 -21.53
C ASN A 108 -1.80 12.90 -23.01
N ALA A 109 -2.72 13.48 -23.80
CA ALA A 109 -2.85 13.17 -25.23
C ALA A 109 -1.54 13.41 -26.04
N PHE A 110 -0.53 14.01 -25.42
CA PHE A 110 0.77 14.34 -25.98
C PHE A 110 1.92 13.48 -25.41
N GLY A 111 1.61 12.40 -24.69
CA GLY A 111 2.63 11.50 -24.17
C GLY A 111 3.47 12.08 -23.02
N GLY A 112 2.88 12.97 -22.22
CA GLY A 112 3.54 13.57 -21.04
C GLY A 112 4.16 14.95 -21.29
N LYS A 113 3.93 15.54 -22.46
CA LYS A 113 4.41 16.89 -22.79
C LYS A 113 3.40 17.96 -22.43
N GLU A 114 3.82 19.03 -21.79
CA GLU A 114 2.96 20.17 -21.51
C GLU A 114 2.60 20.93 -22.80
N TRP A 115 1.47 21.66 -22.78
CA TRP A 115 0.95 22.39 -23.95
C TRP A 115 1.91 23.48 -24.47
N ASP A 116 2.84 23.93 -23.63
CA ASP A 116 3.88 24.90 -23.95
C ASP A 116 5.10 24.28 -24.66
N GLU A 117 5.17 22.95 -24.78
CA GLU A 117 6.19 22.24 -25.56
C GLU A 117 5.83 22.09 -27.07
N PHE A 118 4.72 22.69 -27.54
CA PHE A 118 4.27 22.69 -28.94
C PHE A 118 4.13 24.10 -29.51
#